data_AF-A0A5Q4FXC9-F1
#
_entry.id   AF-A0A5Q4FXC9-F1
#
_cell.length_a   1.000
_cell.length_b   1.000
_cell.length_c   1.000
_cell.angle_alpha   90.00
_cell.angle_beta   90.00
_cell.angle_gamma   90.00
#
_symmetry.space_group_name_H-M   'P 1'
#
loop_
_entity.id
_entity.type
_entity.pdbx_description
1 polymer ?
#
loop_
_entity_poly.entity_id
_entity_poly.type
_entity_poly.pdbx_seq_one_letter_code
_entity_poly.pdbx_strand_id
1 'polypeptide(L)'
;ERYAREGLATDAHPGIVFTSGPSGRRAALAGGPDVWEIVAALRMTTGQEQDRVATVADQLGIHPRQVTIALGYAADHPDEIEGRIAANQRALSQAEQAHQARQRLLDGAPGS
;
A
#
# COMPACT_ATOMS: atom_id res chain seq x y z
N GLU A 1 -5.47 -22.94 10.80
CA GLU A 1 -5.05 -21.92 11.80
C GLU A 1 -5.07 -20.47 11.31
N ARG A 2 -4.80 -20.17 10.03
CA ARG A 2 -4.73 -18.80 9.49
C ARG A 2 -6.04 -17.98 9.61
N TYR A 3 -7.21 -18.59 9.37
CA TYR A 3 -8.52 -17.93 9.50
C TYR A 3 -8.84 -17.45 10.92
N ALA A 4 -8.30 -18.11 11.96
CA ALA A 4 -8.52 -17.72 13.35
C ALA A 4 -7.77 -16.43 13.71
N ARG A 5 -6.53 -16.27 13.22
CA ARG A 5 -5.75 -15.03 13.41
C ARG A 5 -6.38 -13.84 12.68
N GLU A 6 -6.96 -14.09 11.51
CA GLU A 6 -7.61 -13.05 10.72
C GLU A 6 -8.93 -12.61 11.33
N GLY A 7 -9.72 -13.54 11.88
CA GLY A 7 -10.91 -13.20 12.67
C GLY A 7 -10.58 -12.33 13.88
N LEU A 8 -9.47 -12.63 14.57
CA LEU A 8 -8.98 -11.82 15.70
C LEU A 8 -8.44 -10.45 15.25
N ALA A 9 -7.77 -10.38 14.10
CA ALA A 9 -7.26 -9.12 13.56
C ALA A 9 -8.40 -8.19 13.08
N THR A 10 -9.47 -8.74 12.49
CA THR A 10 -10.67 -7.95 12.13
C THR A 10 -11.44 -7.48 13.37
N ASP A 11 -11.47 -8.27 14.45
CA ASP A 11 -12.08 -7.88 15.72
C ASP A 11 -11.27 -6.76 16.42
N ALA A 12 -9.94 -6.83 16.33
CA ALA A 12 -9.04 -5.78 16.82
C ALA A 12 -9.06 -4.50 15.94
N HIS A 13 -9.25 -4.65 14.63
CA HIS A 13 -9.20 -3.57 13.64
C HIS A 13 -10.44 -3.57 12.73
N PRO A 14 -11.58 -3.05 13.21
CA PRO A 14 -12.84 -3.09 12.47
C PRO A 14 -12.75 -2.44 11.09
N GLY A 15 -13.14 -3.18 10.05
CA GLY A 15 -13.13 -2.70 8.66
C GLY A 15 -11.87 -3.01 7.87
N ILE A 16 -10.87 -3.69 8.47
CA ILE A 16 -9.80 -4.33 7.71
C ILE A 16 -10.31 -5.64 7.10
N VAL A 17 -10.14 -5.76 5.78
CA VAL A 17 -10.43 -6.95 4.99
C VAL A 17 -9.16 -7.43 4.31
N PHE A 18 -9.17 -8.67 3.87
CA PHE A 18 -8.06 -9.22 3.09
C PHE A 18 -8.49 -9.50 1.66
N THR A 19 -7.82 -8.85 0.72
CA THR A 19 -8.05 -9.04 -0.71
C THR A 19 -6.99 -9.93 -1.33
N SER A 20 -7.40 -10.80 -2.26
CA SER A 20 -6.50 -11.60 -3.08
C SER A 20 -6.13 -10.81 -4.33
N GLY A 21 -4.84 -10.75 -4.67
CA GLY A 21 -4.37 -10.13 -5.92
C GLY A 21 -3.19 -10.87 -6.55
N PRO A 22 -2.74 -10.43 -7.74
CA PRO A 22 -1.61 -11.03 -8.45
C PRO A 22 -0.31 -11.02 -7.64
N SER A 23 -0.15 -10.04 -6.75
CA SER A 23 0.97 -9.93 -5.81
C SER A 23 0.74 -10.71 -4.50
N GLY A 24 -0.33 -11.49 -4.40
CA GLY A 24 -0.74 -12.24 -3.22
C GLY A 24 -1.79 -11.51 -2.37
N ARG A 25 -2.02 -12.04 -1.16
CA ARG A 25 -3.04 -11.56 -0.22
C ARG A 25 -2.60 -10.28 0.50
N ARG A 26 -3.49 -9.29 0.60
CA ARG A 26 -3.19 -7.95 1.13
C ARG A 26 -4.27 -7.49 2.11
N ALA A 27 -3.86 -6.88 3.22
CA ALA A 27 -4.77 -6.15 4.09
C ALA A 27 -5.18 -4.82 3.44
N ALA A 28 -6.48 -4.53 3.45
CA ALA A 28 -7.09 -3.34 2.88
C ALA A 28 -8.25 -2.86 3.74
N LEU A 29 -8.64 -1.60 3.58
CA LEU A 29 -9.92 -1.12 4.10
C LEU A 29 -11.06 -1.72 3.27
N ALA A 30 -12.16 -2.10 3.92
CA ALA A 30 -13.36 -2.55 3.22
C ALA A 30 -13.85 -1.47 2.24
N GLY A 31 -13.83 -1.77 0.93
CA GLY A 31 -14.19 -0.81 -0.12
C GLY A 31 -13.21 0.37 -0.27
N GLY A 32 -11.99 0.24 0.26
CA GLY A 32 -10.99 1.30 0.27
C GLY A 32 -9.59 0.81 -0.12
N PRO A 33 -8.56 1.65 0.10
CA PRO A 33 -7.18 1.36 -0.29
C PRO A 33 -6.54 0.23 0.53
N ASP A 34 -5.43 -0.31 0.02
CA ASP A 34 -4.59 -1.26 0.75
C ASP A 34 -3.92 -0.54 1.94
N VAL A 35 -3.71 -1.25 3.05
CA VAL A 35 -3.08 -0.67 4.26
C VAL A 35 -1.67 -0.15 3.97
N TRP A 36 -0.90 -0.85 3.12
CA TRP A 36 0.45 -0.43 2.76
C TRP A 36 0.46 0.90 1.98
N GLU A 37 -0.57 1.19 1.18
CA GLU A 37 -0.70 2.45 0.44
C GLU A 37 -0.93 3.62 1.39
N ILE A 38 -1.80 3.43 2.38
CA ILE A 38 -2.06 4.41 3.44
C ILE A 38 -0.78 4.72 4.22
N VAL A 39 -0.02 3.68 4.61
CA VAL A 39 1.27 3.86 5.32
C VAL A 39 2.30 4.58 4.44
N ALA A 40 2.38 4.25 3.15
CA ALA A 40 3.27 4.94 2.23
C ALA A 40 2.90 6.42 2.06
N ALA A 41 1.61 6.73 1.91
CA ALA A 41 1.10 8.11 1.84
C ALA A 41 1.40 8.89 3.12
N LEU A 42 1.19 8.27 4.29
CA LEU A 42 1.55 8.88 5.56
C LEU A 42 3.04 9.22 5.61
N ARG A 43 3.94 8.30 5.22
CA ARG A 43 5.40 8.54 5.19
C ARG A 43 5.82 9.74 4.36
N MET A 44 5.11 10.02 3.27
CA MET A 44 5.36 11.18 2.40
C MET A 44 4.75 12.48 2.93
N THR A 45 3.82 12.40 3.89
CA THR A 45 3.15 13.55 4.48
C THR A 45 3.93 14.01 5.72
N THR A 46 4.17 15.32 5.85
CA THR A 46 4.89 15.93 6.99
C THR A 46 3.92 16.49 8.03
N GLY A 47 4.43 16.80 9.23
CA GLY A 47 3.64 17.36 10.33
C GLY A 47 3.39 16.38 11.47
N GLN A 48 2.54 16.77 12.42
CA GLN A 48 2.16 15.91 13.55
C GLN A 48 1.25 14.78 13.07
N GLU A 49 1.14 13.71 13.88
CA GLU A 49 0.34 12.54 13.52
C GLU A 49 -1.10 12.90 13.13
N GLN A 50 -1.77 13.74 13.93
CA GLN A 50 -3.14 14.17 13.65
C GLN A 50 -3.28 14.87 12.29
N ASP A 51 -2.32 15.75 11.95
CA ASP A 51 -2.34 16.52 10.70
C ASP A 51 -2.08 15.60 9.50
N ARG A 52 -1.15 14.65 9.64
CA ARG A 52 -0.87 13.64 8.61
C ARG A 52 -2.07 12.75 8.37
N VAL A 53 -2.73 12.30 9.44
CA VAL A 53 -3.95 11.48 9.37
C VAL A 53 -5.06 12.23 8.65
N ALA A 54 -5.32 13.49 9.02
CA ALA A 54 -6.33 14.32 8.36
C ALA A 54 -6.00 14.54 6.87
N THR A 55 -4.74 14.83 6.57
CA THR A 55 -4.29 15.09 5.19
C THR A 55 -4.43 13.85 4.30
N VAL A 56 -3.97 12.68 4.77
CA VAL A 56 -4.06 11.43 4.00
C VAL A 56 -5.52 10.97 3.86
N ALA A 57 -6.34 11.17 4.89
CA ALA A 57 -7.77 10.89 4.82
C ALA A 57 -8.45 11.68 3.69
N ASP A 58 -8.18 12.98 3.61
CA ASP A 58 -8.70 13.86 2.55
C ASP A 58 -8.20 13.43 1.17
N GLN A 59 -6.89 13.19 1.01
CA GLN A 59 -6.28 12.75 -0.25
C GLN A 59 -6.86 11.44 -0.78
N LEU A 60 -7.16 10.48 0.11
CA LEU A 60 -7.67 9.16 -0.27
C LEU A 60 -9.20 9.08 -0.26
N GLY A 61 -9.91 10.16 0.11
CA GLY A 61 -11.36 10.19 0.19
C GLY A 61 -11.95 9.22 1.23
N ILE A 62 -11.22 8.97 2.32
CA ILE A 62 -11.63 8.07 3.41
C ILE A 62 -11.77 8.83 4.73
N HIS A 63 -12.45 8.26 5.71
CA HIS A 63 -12.62 8.89 7.01
C HIS A 63 -11.30 8.82 7.83
N PRO A 64 -10.90 9.86 8.58
CA PRO A 64 -9.67 9.84 9.41
C PRO A 64 -9.55 8.63 10.34
N ARG A 65 -10.67 8.20 10.94
CA ARG A 65 -10.73 6.96 11.74
C ARG A 65 -10.25 5.72 10.97
N GLN A 66 -10.53 5.61 9.68
CA GLN A 66 -10.07 4.48 8.87
C GLN A 66 -8.54 4.51 8.69
N VAL A 67 -7.95 5.69 8.57
CA VAL A 67 -6.48 5.86 8.57
C VAL A 67 -5.88 5.41 9.90
N THR A 68 -6.50 5.80 11.03
CA THR A 68 -6.07 5.35 12.37
C THR A 68 -6.17 3.83 12.53
N ILE A 69 -7.24 3.19 12.05
CA ILE A 69 -7.41 1.74 12.08
C ILE A 69 -6.32 1.05 11.23
N ALA A 70 -6.06 1.57 10.03
CA ALA A 70 -4.99 1.06 9.18
C ALA A 70 -3.61 1.20 9.83
N LEU A 71 -3.35 2.30 10.54
CA LEU A 71 -2.14 2.50 11.34
C LEU A 71 -2.02 1.48 12.48
N GLY A 72 -3.12 1.20 13.18
CA GLY A 72 -3.17 0.17 14.22
C GLY A 72 -2.79 -1.21 13.67
N TYR A 73 -3.43 -1.63 12.57
CA TYR A 73 -3.09 -2.88 11.90
C TYR A 73 -1.62 -2.92 11.45
N ALA A 74 -1.12 -1.82 10.88
CA ALA A 74 0.26 -1.72 10.43
C ALA A 74 1.27 -1.84 11.58
N ALA A 75 0.95 -1.29 12.75
CA ALA A 75 1.80 -1.38 13.95
C ALA A 75 1.89 -2.81 14.49
N ASP A 76 0.80 -3.59 14.39
CA ASP A 76 0.77 -5.00 14.78
C ASP A 76 1.46 -5.92 13.76
N HIS A 77 1.57 -5.47 12.50
CA HIS A 77 2.09 -6.25 11.38
C HIS A 77 3.14 -5.50 10.54
N PRO A 78 4.22 -4.99 11.14
CA PRO A 78 5.18 -4.13 10.44
C PRO A 78 5.89 -4.85 9.30
N ASP A 79 6.31 -6.11 9.49
CA ASP A 79 7.03 -6.88 8.47
C ASP A 79 6.17 -7.14 7.22
N GLU A 80 4.86 -7.34 7.39
CA GLU A 80 3.93 -7.49 6.28
C GLU A 80 3.89 -6.20 5.46
N ILE A 81 3.72 -5.06 6.13
CA ILE A 81 3.60 -3.75 5.48
C ILE A 81 4.91 -3.34 4.80
N GLU A 82 6.06 -3.50 5.46
CA GLU A 82 7.36 -3.21 4.85
C GLU A 82 7.64 -4.11 3.65
N GLY A 83 7.35 -5.41 3.77
CA GLY A 83 7.48 -6.35 2.67
C GLY A 83 6.65 -5.93 1.44
N ARG A 84 5.45 -5.40 1.67
CA ARG A 84 4.57 -4.88 0.61
C ARG A 84 5.11 -3.61 -0.02
N ILE A 85 5.50 -2.62 0.77
CA ILE A 85 6.09 -1.38 0.27
C ILE A 85 7.33 -1.69 -0.59
N ALA A 86 8.24 -2.52 -0.08
CA ALA A 86 9.46 -2.89 -0.79
C ALA A 86 9.18 -3.69 -2.07
N ALA A 87 8.20 -4.60 -2.05
CA ALA A 87 7.79 -5.33 -3.26
C ALA A 87 7.22 -4.40 -4.33
N ASN A 88 6.40 -3.43 -3.94
CA ASN A 88 5.83 -2.46 -4.86
C ASN A 88 6.91 -1.55 -5.46
N GLN A 89 7.86 -1.08 -4.65
CA GLN A 89 9.00 -0.28 -5.12
C GLN A 89 9.84 -1.05 -6.14
N ARG A 90 10.15 -2.33 -5.87
CA ARG A 90 10.88 -3.18 -6.83
C ARG A 90 10.12 -3.35 -8.14
N ALA A 91 8.81 -3.56 -8.09
CA ALA A 91 7.98 -3.70 -9.27
C ALA A 91 7.97 -2.41 -10.12
N LEU A 92 7.88 -1.24 -9.47
CA LEU A 92 7.95 0.05 -10.14
C LEU A 92 9.30 0.24 -10.86
N SER A 93 10.42 0.01 -10.17
CA SER A 93 11.75 0.16 -10.78
C SER A 93 11.97 -0.79 -11.96
N GLN A 94 11.47 -2.03 -11.89
CA GLN A 94 11.55 -2.97 -13.00
C GLN A 94 10.72 -2.50 -14.22
N ALA A 95 9.52 -1.95 -13.97
CA ALA A 95 8.69 -1.41 -15.03
C ALA A 95 9.36 -0.21 -15.73
N GLU A 96 9.99 0.68 -14.98
CA GLU A 96 10.76 1.82 -15.50
C GLU A 96 11.94 1.35 -16.36
N GLN A 97 12.73 0.39 -15.88
CA GLN A 97 13.85 -0.19 -16.64
C GLN A 97 13.38 -0.84 -17.94
N ALA A 98 12.27 -1.58 -17.90
CA ALA A 98 11.69 -2.19 -19.10
C ALA A 98 11.17 -1.13 -20.08
N HIS A 99 10.60 -0.03 -19.59
CA HIS A 99 10.18 1.09 -20.42
C HIS A 99 11.37 1.78 -21.11
N GLN A 100 12.44 2.08 -20.36
CA GLN A 100 13.66 2.67 -20.90
C GLN A 100 14.37 1.76 -21.91
N ALA A 101 14.41 0.45 -21.65
CA ALA A 101 14.97 -0.52 -22.58
C ALA A 101 14.18 -0.57 -23.89
N ARG A 102 12.84 -0.51 -23.81
CA ARG A 102 11.97 -0.42 -25.01
C ARG A 102 12.21 0.87 -25.79
N GLN A 103 12.29 2.03 -25.13
CA GLN A 103 12.58 3.29 -25.81
C GLN A 103 13.91 3.26 -26.55
N ARG A 104 14.98 2.75 -25.91
CA ARG A 104 16.29 2.58 -26.57
C ARG A 104 16.26 1.70 -27.82
N LEU A 105 15.42 0.67 -27.85
CA LEU A 105 15.24 -0.18 -29.04
C LEU A 105 14.49 0.55 -30.17
N LEU A 106 13.56 1.44 -29.83
CA LEU A 106 12.83 2.25 -30.82
C LEU A 106 13.68 3.40 -31.37
N ASP A 107 14.45 4.05 -30.51
CA ASP A 107 15.33 5.17 -30.88
C ASP A 107 16.61 4.71 -31.59
N GLY A 108 16.99 3.43 -31.40
CA GLY A 108 18.18 2.80 -31.97
C GLY A 108 17.99 2.16 -33.35
N ALA A 109 16.88 2.40 -34.05
CA ALA A 109 16.67 1.94 -35.43
C ALA A 109 17.06 3.05 -36.44
N PRO A 110 18.31 3.11 -36.92
CA PRO A 110 18.62 3.90 -38.10
C PRO A 110 17.99 3.21 -39.32
N GLY A 111 17.35 4.01 -40.18
CA GLY A 111 16.93 3.59 -41.50
C GLY A 111 18.05 2.85 -42.23
N SER A 112 17.76 1.60 -42.61
CA SER A 112 18.52 0.86 -43.62
C SER A 112 18.07 1.29 -45.02
#